data_AF-A0A3D1CU97-F1
#
_entry.id   AF-A0A3D1CU97-F1
#
_cell.length_a   1.000
_cell.length_b   1.000
_cell.length_c   1.000
_cell.angle_alpha   90.00
_cell.angle_beta   90.00
_cell.angle_gamma   90.00
#
_symmetry.space_group_name_H-M   'P 1'
#
loop_
_entity.id
_entity.type
_entity.pdbx_description
1 polymer ?
#
loop_
_entity_poly.entity_id
_entity_poly.type
_entity_poly.pdbx_seq_one_letter_code
_entity_poly.pdbx_strand_id
1 'polypeptide(L)'
;MPPLPLKPQLSLILPLPFDFVSLTAQDWQNQCQKMLQAHLSVPHGPSTQQPPTQPEWLWLNLELATIPVATIRELVSQLSFGVAPNQHRWVMILRADLAQTAAQTALLKLVEEPPARTTLVLATTNQRALLPTLIS
;
A
#
# COMPACT_ATOMS: atom_id res chain seq x y z
N MET A 1 20.61 -2.39 22.34
CA MET A 1 19.36 -3.16 22.15
C MET A 1 19.21 -3.40 20.65
N PRO A 2 19.08 -4.65 20.18
CA PRO A 2 18.76 -4.89 18.78
C PRO A 2 17.35 -4.33 18.51
N PRO A 3 17.11 -3.65 17.37
CA PRO A 3 15.78 -3.19 17.02
C PRO A 3 14.86 -4.41 16.89
N LEU A 4 13.72 -4.37 17.59
CA LEU A 4 12.67 -5.38 17.50
C LEU A 4 12.32 -5.65 16.03
N PRO A 5 12.14 -6.91 15.61
CA PRO A 5 11.74 -7.23 14.25
C PRO A 5 10.32 -6.70 14.05
N LEU A 6 10.16 -5.77 13.11
CA LEU A 6 8.88 -5.33 12.58
C LEU A 6 8.21 -6.52 11.86
N LYS A 7 7.52 -7.37 12.62
CA LYS A 7 6.56 -8.37 12.13
C LYS A 7 5.26 -7.67 11.69
N PRO A 8 4.50 -8.29 10.77
CA PRO A 8 4.67 -8.22 9.32
C PRO A 8 4.24 -6.84 8.76
N GLN A 9 4.98 -6.29 7.79
CA GLN A 9 4.70 -4.97 7.18
C GLN A 9 3.55 -5.01 6.15
N LEU A 10 2.59 -5.91 6.33
CA LEU A 10 1.48 -6.15 5.41
C LEU A 10 0.16 -6.16 6.19
N SER A 11 -0.73 -5.22 5.88
CA SER A 11 -2.11 -5.15 6.37
C SER A 11 -2.86 -4.18 5.45
N LEU A 12 -3.97 -4.49 4.79
CA LEU A 12 -4.83 -5.67 4.86
C LEU A 12 -5.73 -5.67 3.60
N ILE A 13 -6.11 -6.85 3.12
CA ILE A 13 -6.99 -7.03 1.97
C ILE A 13 -8.44 -6.79 2.41
N LEU A 14 -8.94 -5.57 2.23
CA LEU A 14 -10.32 -5.20 2.54
C LEU A 14 -11.21 -5.47 1.32
N PRO A 15 -12.38 -6.14 1.47
CA PRO A 15 -13.45 -5.90 0.53
C PRO A 15 -13.82 -4.44 0.66
N LEU A 16 -13.67 -3.71 -0.43
CA LEU A 16 -13.89 -2.27 -0.42
C LEU A 16 -15.37 -2.01 -0.13
N PRO A 17 -15.70 -1.22 0.91
CA PRO A 17 -17.08 -0.82 1.10
C PRO A 17 -17.40 0.16 -0.04
N PHE A 18 -18.51 -0.09 -0.73
CA PHE A 18 -19.17 0.80 -1.70
C PHE A 18 -18.79 0.67 -3.20
N ASP A 19 -19.82 0.93 -4.01
CA ASP A 19 -19.81 0.95 -5.46
C ASP A 19 -18.79 1.97 -6.01
N PHE A 20 -17.75 1.45 -6.68
CA PHE A 20 -16.73 2.23 -7.38
C PHE A 20 -17.27 3.20 -8.43
N VAL A 21 -18.51 3.00 -8.87
CA VAL A 21 -19.09 3.70 -10.02
C VAL A 21 -19.38 5.17 -9.70
N SER A 22 -19.53 5.54 -8.42
CA SER A 22 -20.03 6.87 -8.03
C SER A 22 -19.02 7.77 -7.32
N LEU A 23 -17.87 7.25 -6.89
CA LEU A 23 -16.87 8.02 -6.14
C LEU A 23 -15.72 8.45 -7.05
N THR A 24 -15.28 9.70 -6.90
CA THR A 24 -14.11 10.20 -7.61
C THR A 24 -12.83 9.59 -7.03
N ALA A 25 -11.74 9.61 -7.80
CA ALA A 25 -10.41 9.24 -7.32
C ALA A 25 -10.02 9.98 -6.00
N GLN A 26 -10.42 11.25 -5.86
CA GLN A 26 -10.12 12.07 -4.69
C GLN A 26 -10.93 11.64 -3.45
N ASP A 27 -12.21 11.32 -3.62
CA ASP A 27 -13.04 10.81 -2.53
C ASP A 27 -12.51 9.46 -2.03
N TRP A 28 -12.05 8.63 -2.98
CA TRP A 28 -11.35 7.38 -2.72
C TRP A 28 -10.12 7.57 -1.83
N GLN A 29 -9.26 8.52 -2.21
CA GLN A 29 -8.08 8.85 -1.42
C GLN A 29 -8.45 9.28 0.00
N ASN A 30 -9.42 10.21 0.12
CA ASN A 30 -9.85 10.75 1.40
C ASN A 30 -10.42 9.68 2.34
N GLN A 31 -11.26 8.79 1.82
CA GLN A 31 -11.91 7.75 2.61
C GLN A 31 -10.92 6.67 3.06
N CYS A 32 -10.07 6.21 2.15
CA CYS A 32 -9.00 5.28 2.48
C CYS A 32 -8.04 5.86 3.53
N GLN A 33 -7.62 7.12 3.35
CA GLN A 33 -6.77 7.80 4.31
C GLN A 33 -7.44 7.87 5.69
N LYS A 34 -8.74 8.19 5.75
CA LYS A 34 -9.50 8.23 7.01
C LYS A 34 -9.60 6.85 7.67
N MET A 35 -9.82 5.79 6.90
CA MET A 35 -9.87 4.42 7.41
C MET A 35 -8.51 3.96 7.94
N LEU A 36 -7.44 4.24 7.20
CA LEU A 36 -6.07 3.89 7.62
C LEU A 36 -5.66 4.68 8.87
N GLN A 37 -5.95 5.97 8.94
CA GLN A 37 -5.70 6.78 10.15
C GLN A 37 -6.44 6.23 11.38
N ALA A 38 -7.66 5.70 11.20
CA ALA A 38 -8.43 5.10 12.29
C ALA A 38 -7.88 3.74 12.72
N HIS A 39 -7.37 2.93 11.80
CA HIS A 39 -6.85 1.59 12.09
C HIS A 39 -5.39 1.56 12.55
N LEU A 40 -4.57 2.47 12.02
CA LEU A 40 -3.14 2.52 12.29
C LEU A 40 -2.90 3.62 13.32
N SER A 41 -3.15 3.27 14.58
CA SER A 41 -2.54 4.00 15.68
C SER A 41 -1.03 3.85 15.54
N VAL A 42 -0.37 4.80 14.86
CA VAL A 42 1.09 4.83 14.74
C VAL A 42 1.64 4.75 16.18
N PRO A 43 2.38 3.70 16.57
CA PRO A 43 2.95 3.64 17.90
C PRO A 43 4.02 4.73 17.99
N HIS A 44 3.67 5.80 18.71
CA HIS A 44 4.59 6.88 19.01
C HIS A 44 5.61 6.32 20.01
N GLY A 45 6.83 6.06 19.56
CA GLY A 45 7.95 5.89 20.48
C GLY A 45 8.08 7.16 21.32
N PRO A 46 8.33 7.05 22.65
CA PRO A 46 8.46 8.24 23.47
C PRO A 46 9.72 9.00 23.04
N SER A 47 9.60 10.31 22.81
CA SER A 47 10.70 11.27 22.60
C SER A 47 11.15 11.51 21.16
N THR A 48 10.36 12.24 20.36
CA THR A 48 10.93 13.32 19.51
C THR A 48 9.85 14.35 19.19
N GLN A 49 10.08 15.61 19.56
CA GLN A 49 9.18 16.76 19.35
C GLN A 49 9.09 17.22 17.89
N GLN A 50 9.20 16.31 16.92
CA GLN A 50 9.07 16.66 15.51
C GLN A 50 7.62 16.41 15.09
N PRO A 51 6.91 17.42 14.52
CA PRO A 51 5.54 17.21 14.06
C PRO A 51 5.50 16.00 13.12
N PRO A 52 4.43 15.18 13.15
CA PRO A 52 4.32 14.00 12.32
C PRO A 52 4.62 14.40 10.88
N THR A 53 5.74 13.92 10.36
CA THR A 53 6.11 14.23 8.98
C THR A 53 5.07 13.53 8.13
N GLN A 54 4.30 14.29 7.34
CA GLN A 54 3.18 13.72 6.60
C GLN A 54 3.68 12.52 5.78
N PRO A 55 2.98 11.37 5.84
CA PRO A 55 3.40 10.21 5.09
C PRO A 55 3.41 10.52 3.59
N GLU A 56 4.42 10.02 2.90
CA GLU A 56 4.47 10.07 1.45
C GLU A 56 3.49 9.03 0.91
N TRP A 57 2.34 9.48 0.40
CA TRP A 57 1.34 8.59 -0.19
C TRP A 57 1.61 8.40 -1.67
N LEU A 58 1.70 7.14 -2.08
CA LEU A 58 1.76 6.77 -3.48
C LEU A 58 0.54 5.93 -3.83
N TRP A 59 -0.30 6.46 -4.70
CA TRP A 59 -1.55 5.83 -5.13
C TRP A 59 -1.38 5.25 -6.52
N LEU A 60 -1.77 3.98 -6.66
CA LEU A 60 -1.81 3.29 -7.93
C LEU A 60 -3.24 2.89 -8.26
N ASN A 61 -3.53 3.02 -9.55
CA ASN A 61 -4.74 2.52 -10.17
C ASN A 61 -6.04 3.18 -9.66
N LEU A 62 -6.06 4.51 -9.65
CA LEU A 62 -7.28 5.27 -9.31
C LEU A 62 -8.33 5.22 -10.44
N GLU A 63 -7.89 5.08 -11.69
CA GLU A 63 -8.77 5.18 -12.87
C GLU A 63 -8.52 4.08 -13.92
N LEU A 64 -7.49 3.23 -13.77
CA LEU A 64 -7.14 2.27 -14.83
C LEU A 64 -8.04 1.03 -14.78
N ALA A 65 -8.43 0.56 -15.96
CA ALA A 65 -9.17 -0.69 -16.12
C ALA A 65 -8.27 -1.94 -15.98
N THR A 66 -6.94 -1.79 -15.95
CA THR A 66 -5.96 -2.87 -15.85
C THR A 66 -4.64 -2.34 -15.30
N ILE A 67 -3.95 -3.15 -14.49
CA ILE A 67 -2.60 -2.84 -14.00
C ILE A 67 -1.59 -3.75 -14.73
N PRO A 68 -0.87 -3.22 -15.74
CA PRO A 68 0.17 -3.98 -16.42
C PRO A 68 1.42 -4.14 -15.55
N VAL A 69 2.23 -5.16 -15.84
CA VAL A 69 3.47 -5.42 -15.09
C VAL A 69 4.46 -4.26 -15.16
N ALA A 70 4.46 -3.48 -16.25
CA ALA A 70 5.33 -2.32 -16.41
C ALA A 70 5.08 -1.26 -15.32
N THR A 71 3.81 -0.97 -15.00
CA THR A 71 3.44 -0.04 -13.93
C THR A 71 3.96 -0.50 -12.57
N ILE A 72 3.89 -1.79 -12.28
CA ILE A 72 4.44 -2.34 -11.03
C ILE A 72 5.97 -2.28 -11.01
N ARG A 73 6.64 -2.52 -12.14
CA ARG A 73 8.11 -2.42 -12.21
C ARG A 73 8.57 -0.98 -12.03
N GLU A 74 7.86 -0.03 -12.61
CA GLU A 74 8.12 1.40 -12.41
C GLU A 74 7.91 1.80 -10.95
N LEU A 75 6.83 1.33 -10.32
CA LEU A 75 6.62 1.48 -8.88
C LEU A 75 7.81 0.93 -8.08
N VAL A 76 8.20 -0.32 -8.32
CA VAL A 76 9.34 -0.95 -7.61
C VAL A 76 10.61 -0.11 -7.79
N SER A 77 10.85 0.43 -9.00
CA SER A 77 11.98 1.33 -9.25
C SER A 77 11.86 2.63 -8.44
N GLN A 78 10.67 3.24 -8.36
CA GLN A 78 10.45 4.42 -7.52
C GLN A 78 10.64 4.12 -6.03
N LEU A 79 10.25 2.92 -5.60
CA LEU A 79 10.39 2.48 -4.23
C LEU A 79 11.82 2.12 -3.85
N SER A 80 12.68 1.84 -4.84
CA SER A 80 14.11 1.64 -4.60
C SER A 80 14.81 2.91 -4.09
N PHE A 81 14.24 4.09 -4.37
CA PHE A 81 14.66 5.34 -3.75
C PHE A 81 14.16 5.37 -2.30
N GLY A 82 15.11 5.32 -1.36
CA GLY A 82 14.82 5.38 0.07
C GLY A 82 14.13 6.69 0.47
N VAL A 83 13.27 6.60 1.48
CA VAL A 83 12.61 7.75 2.10
C VAL A 83 13.49 8.40 3.15
N ALA A 84 13.20 9.66 3.48
CA ALA A 84 13.89 10.37 4.54
C ALA A 84 13.81 9.61 5.89
N PRO A 85 14.83 9.72 6.77
CA PRO A 85 14.88 9.00 8.05
C PRO A 85 13.77 9.31 9.06
N ASN A 86 12.94 10.32 8.80
CA ASN A 86 11.78 10.68 9.63
C ASN A 86 10.46 10.53 8.87
N GLN A 87 10.49 9.99 7.65
CA GLN A 87 9.31 9.73 6.83
C GLN A 87 9.02 8.24 6.74
N HIS A 88 7.74 7.97 6.48
CA HIS A 88 7.22 6.65 6.17
C HIS A 88 6.38 6.76 4.90
N ARG A 89 6.59 5.84 3.96
CA ARG A 89 5.88 5.83 2.68
C ARG A 89 4.76 4.81 2.71
N TRP A 90 3.62 5.22 2.19
CA TRP A 90 2.42 4.40 2.10
C TRP A 90 2.10 4.18 0.62
N VAL A 91 2.08 2.92 0.20
CA VAL A 91 1.79 2.53 -1.18
C VAL A 91 0.42 1.90 -1.22
N MET A 92 -0.51 2.58 -1.86
CA MET A 92 -1.92 2.19 -1.98
C MET A 92 -2.19 1.68 -3.40
N ILE A 93 -2.42 0.39 -3.54
CA ILE A 93 -2.78 -0.23 -4.82
C ILE A 93 -4.25 -0.57 -4.79
N LEU A 94 -5.04 0.20 -5.55
CA LEU A 94 -6.47 -0.03 -5.66
C LEU A 94 -6.77 -1.05 -6.77
N ARG A 95 -7.87 -1.78 -6.60
CA ARG A 95 -8.35 -2.77 -7.58
C ARG A 95 -7.23 -3.73 -8.00
N ALA A 96 -6.52 -4.29 -7.03
CA ALA A 96 -5.44 -5.25 -7.28
C ALA A 96 -5.91 -6.49 -8.09
N ASP A 97 -7.21 -6.78 -8.10
CA ASP A 97 -7.88 -7.75 -8.98
C ASP A 97 -7.68 -7.48 -10.47
N LEU A 98 -7.45 -6.22 -10.87
CA LEU A 98 -7.19 -5.82 -12.25
C LEU A 98 -5.71 -5.94 -12.62
N ALA A 99 -4.85 -6.36 -11.69
CA ALA A 99 -3.46 -6.62 -11.98
C ALA A 99 -3.30 -7.91 -12.77
N GLN A 100 -2.54 -7.83 -13.87
CA GLN A 100 -2.19 -9.01 -14.66
C GLN A 100 -1.36 -9.99 -13.81
N THR A 101 -1.34 -11.27 -14.18
CA THR A 101 -0.59 -12.32 -13.46
C THR A 101 0.89 -11.94 -13.25
N ALA A 102 1.53 -11.36 -14.26
CA ALA A 102 2.91 -10.89 -14.16
C ALA A 102 3.07 -9.69 -13.20
N ALA A 103 2.07 -8.81 -13.13
CA ALA A 103 2.03 -7.70 -12.19
C ALA A 103 1.83 -8.22 -10.74
N GLN A 104 0.92 -9.17 -10.53
CA GLN A 104 0.70 -9.80 -9.23
C GLN A 104 1.94 -10.53 -8.71
N THR A 105 2.69 -11.19 -9.60
CA THR A 105 3.97 -11.84 -9.24
C THR A 105 5.04 -10.82 -8.85
N ALA A 106 5.08 -9.66 -9.52
CA ALA A 106 5.98 -8.58 -9.14
C ALA A 106 5.58 -7.94 -7.79
N LEU A 107 4.27 -7.80 -7.54
CA LEU A 107 3.74 -7.33 -6.26
C LEU A 107 4.07 -8.30 -5.12
N LEU A 108 4.02 -9.61 -5.36
CA LEU A 108 4.41 -10.61 -4.37
C LEU A 108 5.83 -10.37 -3.85
N LYS A 109 6.80 -10.17 -4.75
CA LYS A 109 8.19 -9.87 -4.37
C LYS A 109 8.30 -8.62 -3.50
N LEU A 110 7.52 -7.60 -3.86
CA LEU A 110 7.49 -6.33 -3.13
C LEU A 110 6.83 -6.46 -1.74
N VAL A 111 5.84 -7.35 -1.62
CA VAL A 111 5.17 -7.69 -0.36
C VAL A 111 6.05 -8.55 0.54
N GLU A 112 6.79 -9.49 -0.03
CA GLU A 112 7.72 -10.37 0.68
C GLU A 112 8.93 -9.60 1.22
N GLU A 113 9.49 -8.69 0.42
CA GLU A 113 10.62 -7.84 0.80
C GLU A 113 10.28 -6.35 0.60
N PRO A 114 9.47 -5.76 1.49
CA PRO A 114 9.12 -4.36 1.40
C PRO A 114 10.36 -3.49 1.64
N PRO A 115 10.54 -2.42 0.84
CA PRO A 115 11.59 -1.43 1.08
C PRO A 115 11.49 -0.82 2.48
N ALA A 116 12.63 -0.37 3.02
CA ALA A 116 12.68 0.21 4.36
C ALA A 116 11.65 1.35 4.52
N ARG A 117 10.90 1.33 5.64
CA ARG A 117 9.90 2.35 6.00
C ARG A 117 8.79 2.51 4.96
N THR A 118 8.46 1.43 4.27
CA THR A 118 7.37 1.39 3.29
C THR A 118 6.29 0.44 3.78
N THR A 119 5.04 0.90 3.78
CA THR A 119 3.87 0.04 4.01
C THR A 119 3.11 -0.10 2.71
N LEU A 120 2.87 -1.35 2.31
CA LEU A 120 2.06 -1.67 1.14
C LEU A 120 0.65 -2.06 1.56
N VAL A 121 -0.33 -1.45 0.89
CA VAL A 121 -1.75 -1.67 1.09
C VAL A 121 -2.35 -2.06 -0.25
N LEU A 122 -2.90 -3.27 -0.31
CA LEU A 122 -3.54 -3.83 -1.49
C LEU A 122 -5.04 -3.88 -1.25
N ALA A 123 -5.79 -3.13 -2.03
CA ALA A 123 -7.23 -3.09 -1.97
C ALA A 123 -7.83 -3.77 -3.21
N THR A 124 -8.82 -4.65 -3.00
CA THR A 124 -9.48 -5.36 -4.10
C THR A 124 -10.95 -5.59 -3.79
N THR A 125 -11.78 -5.62 -4.83
CA THR A 125 -13.18 -6.03 -4.71
C THR A 125 -13.35 -7.55 -4.84
N ASN A 126 -12.34 -8.26 -5.36
CA ASN A 126 -12.38 -9.71 -5.57
C ASN A 126 -11.05 -10.37 -5.19
N GLN A 127 -10.96 -10.80 -3.93
CA GLN A 127 -9.77 -11.50 -3.41
C GLN A 127 -9.47 -12.80 -4.17
N ARG A 128 -10.47 -13.46 -4.77
CA ARG A 128 -10.27 -14.70 -5.55
C ARG A 128 -9.56 -14.47 -6.88
N ALA A 129 -9.53 -13.24 -7.37
CA ALA A 129 -8.80 -12.87 -8.58
C ALA A 129 -7.30 -12.65 -8.32
N LEU A 130 -6.88 -12.61 -7.05
CA LEU A 130 -5.50 -12.51 -6.66
C LEU A 130 -4.83 -13.89 -6.61
N LEU A 131 -3.53 -13.93 -6.88
CA LEU A 131 -2.72 -15.13 -6.71
C LEU A 131 -2.81 -15.61 -5.26
N PRO A 132 -3.03 -16.92 -5.01
CA PRO A 132 -3.11 -17.47 -3.66
C PRO A 132 -1.90 -17.14 -2.79
N THR A 133 -0.71 -17.02 -3.40
CA THR A 133 0.54 -16.66 -2.72
C THR A 133 0.56 -15.21 -2.20
N LEU A 134 -0.24 -14.32 -2.78
CA LEU A 134 -0.32 -12.91 -2.39
C LEU A 134 -1.25 -12.71 -1.18
N ILE A 135 -2.11 -13.68 -0.90
CA ILE A 135 -3.12 -13.63 0.17
C ILE A 135 -2.87 -14.66 1.29
N SER A 136 -1.74 -15.39 1.23
CA SER A 136 -1.37 -16.45 2.19
C SER A 136 -0.58 -15.92 3.38
#